data_AF-A0AAC8YNG0-F1
#
_entry.id   AF-A0AAC8YNG0-F1
#
_cell.length_a   1.000
_cell.length_b   1.000
_cell.length_c   1.000
_cell.angle_alpha   90.00
_cell.angle_beta   90.00
_cell.angle_gamma   90.00
#
_symmetry.space_group_name_H-M   'P 1'
#
loop_
_entity.id
_entity.type
_entity.pdbx_description
1 polymer ?
#
loop_
_entity_poly.entity_id
_entity_poly.type
_entity_poly.pdbx_seq_one_letter_code
_entity_poly.pdbx_strand_id
1 'polypeptide(L)'
;MEVSDAPSIAGPGHNLASVTDILKDRFVGLIDEVEALANQANAARDALGTPPTVTTDEQRDQLTKLGLDAHKLGKRLDETKLATTKPLRDEVTETNGFFQTLATRPDKIKTAFQQLVGTYDEAKRAAERRKAAEVAEQARQEAQRKLEEAAASNHGVMSDVVLKEASDAEHRAAVLENAALSAGSGPTRTEGGTISRVTKWDFRIVEAAKIDLNKLRAHFSIADIEKAIRAHVRANRDTAPLAGVEIFPDTKTQFRG
;
A
#
# COMPACT_ATOMS: atom_id res chain seq x y z
N MET A 1 13.04 -13.01 -38.23
CA MET A 1 12.84 -12.46 -36.87
C MET A 1 14.07 -11.61 -36.61
N GLU A 2 14.07 -10.39 -37.16
CA GLU A 2 15.20 -9.47 -37.08
C GLU A 2 15.22 -8.89 -35.66
N VAL A 3 16.28 -9.25 -34.92
CA VAL A 3 16.60 -8.65 -33.63
C VAL A 3 16.85 -7.16 -33.90
N SER A 4 16.20 -6.28 -33.15
CA SER A 4 16.29 -4.84 -33.36
C SER A 4 17.76 -4.38 -33.37
N ASP A 5 18.21 -3.79 -34.47
CA ASP A 5 19.44 -2.99 -34.56
C ASP A 5 19.24 -1.65 -33.83
N ALA A 6 18.84 -1.71 -32.56
CA ALA A 6 18.87 -0.57 -31.67
C ALA A 6 20.31 -0.46 -31.13
N PRO A 7 21.03 0.66 -31.36
CA PRO A 7 22.38 0.82 -30.83
C PRO A 7 22.35 0.71 -29.30
N SER A 8 23.20 -0.17 -28.77
CA SER A 8 23.44 -0.38 -27.34
C SER A 8 23.66 0.96 -26.62
N ILE A 9 22.84 1.23 -25.60
CA ILE A 9 22.91 2.44 -24.74
C ILE A 9 24.08 2.38 -23.73
N ALA A 10 24.91 1.34 -23.72
CA ALA A 10 25.99 1.20 -22.74
C ALA A 10 27.32 0.77 -23.39
N GLY A 11 28.10 1.74 -23.84
CA GLY A 11 29.53 1.62 -24.16
C GLY A 11 30.35 2.62 -23.34
N PRO A 12 31.60 2.31 -22.95
CA PRO A 12 32.39 3.15 -22.05
C PRO A 12 32.98 4.37 -22.77
N GLY A 13 32.23 5.47 -22.78
CA GLY A 13 32.69 6.77 -23.25
C GLY A 13 31.80 7.90 -22.72
N HIS A 14 32.36 8.83 -21.95
CA HIS A 14 31.64 9.86 -21.18
C HIS A 14 31.04 11.02 -22.01
N ASN A 15 30.54 10.77 -23.22
CA ASN A 15 29.82 11.78 -24.05
C ASN A 15 28.70 11.14 -24.89
N LEU A 16 27.93 10.21 -24.31
CA LEU A 16 26.72 9.71 -24.98
C LEU A 16 25.64 10.81 -24.93
N ALA A 17 25.10 11.17 -26.11
CA ALA A 17 23.96 12.07 -26.22
C ALA A 17 22.84 11.59 -25.29
N SER A 18 22.16 12.52 -24.62
CA SER A 18 21.08 12.12 -23.71
C SER A 18 19.96 11.43 -24.49
N VAL A 19 19.18 10.57 -23.83
CA VAL A 19 17.99 9.95 -24.45
C VAL A 19 17.08 11.01 -25.06
N THR A 20 16.99 12.18 -24.42
CA THR A 20 16.25 13.33 -24.92
C THR A 20 16.79 13.85 -26.25
N ASP A 21 18.10 13.94 -26.43
CA ASP A 21 18.72 14.43 -27.67
C ASP A 21 18.53 13.43 -28.81
N ILE A 22 18.64 12.14 -28.52
CA ILE A 22 18.34 11.06 -29.49
C ILE A 22 16.88 11.11 -29.93
N LEU A 23 15.95 11.38 -29.00
CA LEU A 23 14.52 11.50 -29.32
C LEU A 23 14.22 12.76 -30.14
N LYS A 24 14.88 13.89 -29.84
CA LYS A 24 14.74 15.12 -30.63
C LYS A 24 15.18 14.92 -32.07
N ASP A 25 16.34 14.31 -32.28
CA ASP A 25 16.86 14.02 -33.61
C ASP A 25 15.94 13.05 -34.37
N ARG A 26 15.54 11.95 -33.72
CA ARG A 26 14.66 10.94 -34.31
C ARG A 26 13.28 11.47 -34.72
N PHE A 27 12.74 12.43 -33.98
CA PHE A 27 11.40 12.96 -34.17
C PHE A 27 11.38 14.41 -34.64
N VAL A 28 12.47 14.89 -35.25
CA VAL A 28 12.58 16.28 -35.74
C VAL A 28 11.41 16.68 -36.62
N GLY A 29 10.97 15.82 -37.55
CA GLY A 29 9.82 16.12 -38.42
C GLY A 29 8.50 16.30 -37.66
N LEU A 30 8.28 15.55 -36.57
CA LEU A 30 7.10 15.74 -35.73
C LEU A 30 7.20 17.02 -34.90
N ILE A 31 8.41 17.39 -34.47
CA ILE A 31 8.68 18.65 -33.76
C ILE A 31 8.39 19.83 -34.70
N ASP A 32 8.90 19.79 -35.93
CA ASP A 32 8.67 20.81 -36.95
C ASP A 32 7.18 21.00 -37.25
N GLU A 33 6.41 19.92 -37.33
CA GLU A 33 4.95 19.98 -37.52
C GLU A 33 4.23 20.64 -36.33
N VAL A 34 4.67 20.35 -35.09
CA VAL A 34 4.13 21.01 -33.88
C VAL A 34 4.46 22.49 -33.87
N GLU A 35 5.70 22.85 -34.21
CA GLU A 35 6.13 24.26 -34.27
C GLU A 35 5.40 25.03 -35.38
N ALA A 36 5.23 24.42 -36.55
CA ALA A 36 4.47 25.00 -37.65
C ALA A 36 3.00 25.27 -37.25
N LEU A 37 2.35 24.31 -36.58
CA LEU A 37 0.99 24.49 -36.08
C LEU A 37 0.91 25.55 -34.97
N ALA A 38 1.89 25.59 -34.06
CA ALA A 38 1.97 26.61 -33.02
C ALA A 38 2.11 28.02 -33.61
N ASN A 39 2.94 28.17 -34.66
CA ASN A 39 3.09 29.44 -35.37
C ASN A 39 1.78 29.85 -36.06
N GLN A 40 1.07 28.92 -36.69
CA GLN A 40 -0.26 29.19 -37.28
C GLN A 40 -1.29 29.60 -36.22
N ALA A 41 -1.31 28.92 -35.07
CA ALA A 41 -2.21 29.23 -33.97
C ALA A 41 -1.92 30.60 -33.35
N ASN A 42 -0.64 30.95 -33.16
CA ASN A 42 -0.23 32.26 -32.67
C ASN A 42 -0.63 33.38 -33.64
N ALA A 43 -0.38 33.19 -34.95
CA ALA A 43 -0.78 34.15 -35.97
C ALA A 43 -2.31 34.34 -36.02
N ALA A 44 -3.08 33.25 -35.94
CA ALA A 44 -4.54 33.31 -35.90
C ALA A 44 -5.05 34.02 -34.64
N ARG A 45 -4.42 33.81 -33.49
CA ARG A 45 -4.74 34.51 -32.24
C ARG A 45 -4.44 36.01 -32.36
N ASP A 46 -3.26 36.37 -32.86
CA ASP A 46 -2.82 37.76 -32.95
C ASP A 46 -3.70 38.57 -33.92
N ALA A 47 -4.29 37.91 -34.94
CA ALA A 47 -5.28 38.49 -35.84
C ALA A 47 -6.63 38.84 -35.17
N LEU A 48 -6.95 38.31 -33.98
CA LEU A 48 -8.18 38.62 -33.23
C LEU A 48 -8.08 39.93 -32.43
N GLY A 49 -6.92 40.58 -32.41
CA GLY A 49 -6.68 41.79 -31.63
C GLY A 49 -6.46 41.53 -30.14
N THR A 50 -6.45 42.61 -29.34
CA THR A 50 -6.29 42.56 -27.87
C THR A 50 -7.47 43.28 -27.21
N PRO A 51 -8.33 42.60 -26.44
CA PRO A 51 -8.33 41.17 -26.11
C PRO A 51 -8.79 40.28 -27.29
N PRO A 52 -8.23 39.06 -27.44
CA PRO A 52 -8.58 38.16 -28.53
C PRO A 52 -10.05 37.74 -28.40
N THR A 53 -10.90 38.27 -29.28
CA THR A 53 -12.34 38.00 -29.27
C THR A 53 -12.76 37.55 -30.65
N VAL A 54 -13.47 36.42 -30.72
CA VAL A 54 -14.04 35.91 -31.96
C VAL A 54 -15.32 36.69 -32.25
N THR A 55 -15.31 37.51 -33.29
CA THR A 55 -16.44 38.39 -33.66
C THR A 55 -17.11 37.98 -34.96
N THR A 56 -16.48 37.10 -35.75
CA THR A 56 -16.99 36.62 -37.05
C THR A 56 -16.98 35.09 -37.13
N ASP A 57 -17.88 34.56 -37.94
CA ASP A 57 -17.96 33.12 -38.20
C ASP A 57 -16.72 32.58 -38.93
N GLU A 58 -16.09 33.39 -39.79
CA GLU A 58 -14.84 33.03 -40.46
C GLU A 58 -13.70 32.82 -39.45
N GLN A 59 -13.57 33.71 -38.46
CA GLN A 59 -12.61 33.54 -37.36
C GLN A 59 -12.91 32.30 -36.52
N ARG A 60 -14.19 32.03 -36.22
CA ARG A 60 -14.61 30.81 -35.52
C ARG A 60 -14.20 29.57 -36.29
N ASP A 61 -14.47 29.52 -37.58
CA ASP A 61 -14.24 28.35 -38.42
C ASP A 61 -12.73 28.11 -38.63
N GLN A 62 -11.93 29.18 -38.77
CA GLN A 62 -10.47 29.10 -38.82
C GLN A 62 -9.89 28.52 -37.51
N LEU A 63 -10.32 29.03 -36.36
CA LEU A 63 -9.86 28.51 -35.05
C LEU A 63 -10.34 27.08 -34.81
N THR A 64 -11.55 26.74 -35.28
CA THR A 64 -12.09 25.39 -35.20
C THR A 64 -11.25 24.42 -36.02
N LYS A 65 -10.85 24.80 -37.24
CA LYS A 65 -9.95 24.00 -38.08
C LYS A 65 -8.59 23.79 -37.41
N LEU A 66 -7.97 24.84 -36.88
CA LEU A 66 -6.71 24.74 -36.14
C LEU A 66 -6.84 23.85 -34.90
N GLY A 67 -7.97 23.93 -34.18
CA GLY A 67 -8.27 23.05 -33.05
C GLY A 67 -8.39 21.58 -33.46
N LEU A 68 -9.01 21.27 -34.61
CA LEU A 68 -9.10 19.92 -35.16
C LEU A 68 -7.73 19.40 -35.63
N ASP A 69 -6.94 20.24 -36.29
CA ASP A 69 -5.59 19.87 -36.73
C ASP A 69 -4.67 19.60 -35.52
N ALA A 70 -4.76 20.43 -34.48
CA ALA A 70 -4.09 20.20 -33.19
C ALA A 70 -4.52 18.87 -32.54
N HIS A 71 -5.82 18.57 -32.57
CA HIS A 71 -6.34 17.31 -32.03
C HIS A 71 -5.77 16.09 -32.79
N LYS A 72 -5.76 16.13 -34.13
CA LYS A 72 -5.20 15.06 -34.97
C LYS A 72 -3.70 14.89 -34.75
N LEU A 73 -2.95 15.99 -34.68
CA LEU A 73 -1.52 15.95 -34.39
C LEU A 73 -1.25 15.36 -33.00
N GLY A 74 -2.01 15.78 -31.98
CA GLY A 74 -1.94 15.22 -30.64
C GLY A 74 -2.18 13.71 -30.61
N LYS A 75 -3.22 13.23 -31.32
CA LYS A 75 -3.49 11.79 -31.44
C LYS A 75 -2.34 11.03 -32.10
N ARG A 76 -1.78 11.56 -33.19
CA ARG A 76 -0.64 10.93 -33.88
C ARG A 76 0.61 10.90 -32.99
N LEU A 77 0.89 11.96 -32.23
CA LEU A 77 1.98 11.97 -31.25
C LEU A 77 1.80 10.87 -30.20
N ASP A 78 0.59 10.68 -29.68
CA ASP A 78 0.29 9.61 -28.73
C ASP A 78 0.43 8.22 -29.35
N GLU A 79 0.01 8.04 -30.60
CA GLU A 79 0.19 6.79 -31.35
C GLU A 79 1.68 6.49 -31.59
N THR A 80 2.48 7.47 -32.02
CA THR A 80 3.93 7.32 -32.20
C THR A 80 4.63 7.02 -30.88
N LYS A 81 4.26 7.72 -29.79
CA LYS A 81 4.76 7.45 -28.44
C LYS A 81 4.43 6.02 -28.03
N LEU A 82 3.19 5.58 -28.24
CA LEU A 82 2.78 4.22 -27.91
C LEU A 82 3.53 3.19 -28.77
N ALA A 83 3.64 3.39 -30.08
CA ALA A 83 4.37 2.49 -30.98
C ALA A 83 5.86 2.36 -30.58
N THR A 84 6.48 3.45 -30.14
CA THR A 84 7.89 3.47 -29.69
C THR A 84 8.06 2.81 -28.33
N THR A 85 7.14 3.05 -27.39
CA THR A 85 7.28 2.57 -26.00
C THR A 85 6.69 1.19 -25.76
N LYS A 86 5.77 0.73 -26.62
CA LYS A 86 5.08 -0.56 -26.47
C LYS A 86 6.04 -1.74 -26.50
N PRO A 87 6.97 -1.89 -27.47
CA PRO A 87 7.91 -3.01 -27.47
C PRO A 87 8.75 -3.08 -26.19
N LEU A 88 9.22 -1.93 -25.70
CA LEU A 88 9.98 -1.84 -24.45
C LEU A 88 9.12 -2.23 -23.22
N ARG A 89 7.85 -1.81 -23.20
CA ARG A 89 6.90 -2.21 -22.15
C ARG A 89 6.58 -3.69 -22.19
N ASP A 90 6.42 -4.25 -23.39
CA ASP A 90 6.15 -5.66 -23.59
C ASP A 90 7.36 -6.49 -23.13
N GLU A 91 8.58 -6.09 -23.49
CA GLU A 91 9.83 -6.71 -23.02
C GLU A 91 9.99 -6.64 -21.50
N VAL A 92 9.71 -5.47 -20.88
CA VAL A 92 9.73 -5.32 -19.41
C VAL A 92 8.68 -6.23 -18.77
N THR A 93 7.49 -6.34 -19.37
CA THR A 93 6.41 -7.19 -18.86
C THR A 93 6.79 -8.67 -18.95
N GLU A 94 7.37 -9.10 -20.06
CA GLU A 94 7.84 -10.47 -20.27
C GLU A 94 8.99 -10.82 -19.33
N THR A 95 9.97 -9.92 -19.19
CA THR A 95 11.10 -10.06 -18.26
C THR A 95 10.60 -10.20 -16.82
N ASN A 96 9.67 -9.33 -16.39
CA ASN A 96 9.07 -9.41 -15.06
C ASN A 96 8.30 -10.73 -14.86
N GLY A 97 7.54 -11.17 -15.87
CA GLY A 97 6.83 -12.45 -15.83
C GLY A 97 7.77 -13.66 -15.70
N PHE A 98 8.90 -13.64 -16.42
CA PHE A 98 9.95 -14.64 -16.31
C PHE A 98 10.51 -14.72 -14.89
N PHE A 99 10.95 -13.58 -14.32
CA PHE A 99 11.50 -13.55 -12.96
C PHE A 99 10.46 -13.88 -11.89
N GLN A 100 9.20 -13.48 -12.06
CA GLN A 100 8.11 -13.87 -11.17
C GLN A 100 7.89 -15.39 -11.16
N THR A 101 7.99 -16.02 -12.33
CA THR A 101 7.91 -17.48 -12.46
C THR A 101 9.08 -18.15 -11.72
N LEU A 102 10.30 -17.63 -11.85
CA LEU A 102 11.47 -18.12 -11.12
C LEU A 102 11.34 -17.92 -9.60
N ALA A 103 10.79 -16.78 -9.16
CA ALA A 103 10.59 -16.46 -7.74
C ALA A 103 9.52 -17.34 -7.07
N THR A 104 8.56 -17.83 -7.84
CA THR A 104 7.44 -18.64 -7.32
C THR A 104 7.91 -19.89 -6.55
N ARG A 105 8.97 -20.57 -7.01
CA ARG A 105 9.47 -21.79 -6.36
C ARG A 105 10.15 -21.50 -5.02
N PRO A 106 11.12 -20.59 -4.92
CA PRO A 106 11.65 -20.11 -3.63
C PRO A 106 10.57 -19.63 -2.67
N ASP A 107 9.57 -18.89 -3.13
CA ASP A 107 8.48 -18.40 -2.27
C ASP A 107 7.61 -19.52 -1.72
N LYS A 108 7.30 -20.54 -2.54
CA LYS A 108 6.61 -21.76 -2.08
C LYS A 108 7.43 -22.51 -1.04
N ILE A 109 8.73 -22.67 -1.27
CA ILE A 109 9.66 -23.30 -0.32
C ILE A 109 9.66 -22.53 1.01
N LYS A 110 9.86 -21.22 0.95
CA LYS A 110 9.81 -20.32 2.11
C LYS A 110 8.50 -20.47 2.88
N THR A 111 7.37 -20.40 2.18
CA THR A 111 6.04 -20.50 2.80
C THR A 111 5.83 -21.86 3.48
N ALA A 112 6.23 -22.96 2.82
CA ALA A 112 6.14 -24.30 3.39
C ALA A 112 7.00 -24.44 4.67
N PHE A 113 8.26 -23.98 4.64
CA PHE A 113 9.11 -24.01 5.82
C PHE A 113 8.61 -23.09 6.94
N GLN A 114 8.07 -21.91 6.62
CA GLN A 114 7.44 -21.02 7.61
C GLN A 114 6.26 -21.70 8.31
N GLN A 115 5.44 -22.45 7.59
CA GLN A 115 4.31 -23.20 8.17
C GLN A 115 4.80 -24.34 9.08
N LEU A 116 5.76 -25.14 8.62
CA LEU A 116 6.32 -26.25 9.40
C LEU A 116 6.99 -25.76 10.69
N VAL A 117 7.87 -24.77 10.58
CA VAL A 117 8.56 -24.16 11.72
C VAL A 117 7.56 -23.46 12.65
N GLY A 118 6.60 -22.72 12.09
CA GLY A 118 5.57 -22.02 12.86
C GLY A 118 4.69 -22.97 13.68
N THR A 119 4.31 -24.12 13.10
CA THR A 119 3.52 -25.15 13.80
C THR A 119 4.31 -25.76 14.96
N TYR A 120 5.60 -26.08 14.74
CA TYR A 120 6.46 -26.62 15.78
C TYR A 120 6.71 -25.62 16.91
N ASP A 121 7.05 -24.38 16.58
CA ASP A 121 7.33 -23.31 17.55
C ASP A 121 6.08 -22.95 18.37
N GLU A 122 4.89 -23.00 17.77
CA GLU A 122 3.61 -22.86 18.48
C GLU A 122 3.37 -24.03 19.46
N ALA A 123 3.60 -25.27 19.04
CA ALA A 123 3.47 -26.44 19.90
C ALA A 123 4.47 -26.39 21.08
N LYS A 124 5.71 -25.99 20.81
CA LYS A 124 6.76 -25.84 21.83
C LYS A 124 6.39 -24.77 22.85
N ARG A 125 6.00 -23.58 22.42
CA ARG A 125 5.56 -22.50 23.32
C ARG A 125 4.28 -22.86 24.06
N ALA A 126 3.36 -23.59 23.46
CA ALA A 126 2.17 -24.10 24.15
C ALA A 126 2.57 -25.09 25.26
N ALA A 127 3.54 -25.98 25.01
CA ALA A 127 4.06 -26.89 26.03
C ALA A 127 4.79 -26.15 27.15
N GLU A 128 5.60 -25.12 26.82
CA GLU A 128 6.26 -24.26 27.82
C GLU A 128 5.23 -23.52 28.68
N ARG A 129 4.18 -22.95 28.07
CA ARG A 129 3.07 -22.32 28.81
C ARG A 129 2.35 -23.29 29.75
N ARG A 130 2.10 -24.53 29.30
CA ARG A 130 1.46 -25.56 30.15
C ARG A 130 2.36 -25.93 31.33
N LYS A 131 3.64 -26.22 31.09
CA LYS A 131 4.60 -26.55 32.15
C LYS A 131 4.76 -25.41 33.15
N ALA A 132 4.85 -24.17 32.68
CA ALA A 132 4.96 -23.00 33.56
C ALA A 132 3.68 -22.80 34.38
N ALA A 133 2.50 -23.01 33.78
CA ALA A 133 1.23 -22.96 34.50
C ALA A 133 1.09 -24.08 35.55
N GLU A 134 1.52 -25.31 35.25
CA GLU A 134 1.52 -26.43 36.20
C GLU A 134 2.45 -26.17 37.39
N VAL A 135 3.67 -25.66 37.14
CA VAL A 135 4.62 -25.29 38.20
C VAL A 135 4.09 -24.12 39.05
N ALA A 136 3.47 -23.12 38.43
CA ALA A 136 2.84 -22.03 39.15
C ALA A 136 1.67 -22.52 40.01
N GLU A 137 0.85 -23.43 39.49
CA GLU A 137 -0.28 -24.00 40.23
C GLU A 137 0.16 -24.83 41.44
N GLN A 138 1.19 -25.67 41.28
CA GLN A 138 1.79 -26.40 42.40
C GLN A 138 2.34 -25.45 43.48
N ALA A 139 3.04 -24.40 43.07
CA ALA A 139 3.56 -23.39 43.99
C ALA A 139 2.43 -22.63 44.71
N ARG A 140 1.31 -22.33 44.03
CA ARG A 140 0.12 -21.74 44.65
C ARG A 140 -0.49 -22.66 45.70
N GLN A 141 -0.65 -23.96 45.39
CA GLN A 141 -1.20 -24.93 46.33
C GLN A 141 -0.29 -25.13 47.56
N GLU A 142 1.03 -25.16 47.36
CA GLU A 142 2.00 -25.24 48.47
C GLU A 142 2.02 -23.99 49.33
N ALA A 143 1.96 -22.80 48.72
CA ALA A 143 1.85 -21.53 49.45
C ALA A 143 0.56 -21.49 50.27
N GLN A 144 -0.57 -21.87 49.67
CA GLN A 144 -1.87 -21.93 50.36
C GLN A 144 -1.83 -22.90 51.55
N ARG A 145 -1.27 -24.10 51.36
CA ARG A 145 -1.14 -25.08 52.46
C ARG A 145 -0.29 -24.54 53.60
N LYS A 146 0.85 -23.88 53.30
CA LYS A 146 1.72 -23.30 54.31
C LYS A 146 1.07 -22.11 55.04
N LEU A 147 0.25 -21.34 54.34
CA LEU A 147 -0.50 -20.22 54.93
C LEU A 147 -1.59 -20.75 55.88
N GLU A 148 -2.29 -21.82 55.50
CA GLU A 148 -3.25 -22.50 56.37
C GLU A 148 -2.58 -23.13 57.60
N GLU A 149 -1.41 -23.74 57.44
CA GLU A 149 -0.60 -24.29 58.55
C GLU A 149 -0.10 -23.18 59.49
N ALA A 150 0.31 -22.03 58.94
CA ALA A 150 0.67 -20.84 59.70
C ALA A 150 -0.54 -20.29 60.49
N ALA A 151 -1.71 -20.23 59.85
CA ALA A 151 -2.95 -19.76 60.47
C ALA A 151 -3.46 -20.71 61.57
N ALA A 152 -3.21 -22.02 61.44
CA ALA A 152 -3.57 -23.02 62.44
C ALA A 152 -2.58 -23.10 63.63
N SER A 153 -1.34 -22.63 63.45
CA SER A 153 -0.29 -22.67 64.47
C SER A 153 -0.46 -21.57 65.52
N ASN A 154 -1.32 -21.80 66.52
CA ASN A 154 -1.50 -20.91 67.66
C ASN A 154 -0.38 -21.08 68.72
N HIS A 155 0.40 -20.02 68.92
CA HIS A 155 1.30 -19.72 70.05
C HIS A 155 2.65 -20.47 70.16
N GLY A 156 3.75 -19.73 69.89
CA GLY A 156 5.13 -20.09 70.25
C GLY A 156 6.17 -19.47 69.32
N VAL A 157 7.47 -19.51 69.68
CA VAL A 157 8.61 -19.08 68.83
C VAL A 157 8.65 -19.81 67.46
N MET A 158 7.99 -20.97 67.36
CA MET A 158 7.79 -21.69 66.10
C MET A 158 6.82 -20.98 65.14
N SER A 159 5.93 -20.11 65.63
CA SER A 159 4.99 -19.35 64.80
C SER A 159 5.69 -18.38 63.86
N ASP A 160 6.77 -17.71 64.32
CA ASP A 160 7.55 -16.77 63.48
C ASP A 160 8.27 -17.49 62.34
N VAL A 161 8.74 -18.72 62.57
CA VAL A 161 9.39 -19.54 61.54
C VAL A 161 8.37 -19.98 60.49
N VAL A 162 7.19 -20.43 60.90
CA VAL A 162 6.12 -20.89 60.00
C VAL A 162 5.54 -19.71 59.19
N LEU A 163 5.36 -18.54 59.81
CA LEU A 163 4.96 -17.31 59.11
C LEU A 163 5.98 -16.87 58.06
N LYS A 164 7.27 -16.95 58.38
CA LYS A 164 8.33 -16.65 57.42
C LYS A 164 8.35 -17.64 56.26
N GLU A 165 8.17 -18.92 56.53
CA GLU A 165 8.09 -19.94 55.48
C GLU A 165 6.86 -19.78 54.57
N ALA A 166 5.72 -19.35 55.12
CA ALA A 166 4.51 -19.04 54.35
C ALA A 166 4.74 -17.82 53.44
N SER A 167 5.35 -16.75 53.96
CA SER A 167 5.70 -15.56 53.18
C SER A 167 6.70 -15.87 52.05
N ASP A 168 7.72 -16.69 52.33
CA ASP A 168 8.69 -17.12 51.32
C ASP A 168 8.02 -17.98 50.23
N ALA A 169 7.06 -18.83 50.60
CA ALA A 169 6.30 -19.65 49.65
C ALA A 169 5.36 -18.80 48.77
N GLU A 170 4.67 -17.82 49.35
CA GLU A 170 3.82 -16.87 48.61
C GLU A 170 4.66 -16.04 47.61
N HIS A 171 5.81 -15.53 48.05
CA HIS A 171 6.70 -14.78 47.15
C HIS A 171 7.20 -15.64 45.98
N ARG A 172 7.57 -16.90 46.24
CA ARG A 172 7.94 -17.85 45.17
C ARG A 172 6.78 -18.13 44.22
N ALA A 173 5.57 -18.33 44.74
CA ALA A 173 4.38 -18.53 43.92
C ALA A 173 4.11 -17.34 42.99
N ALA A 174 4.20 -16.11 43.51
CA ALA A 174 4.03 -14.89 42.72
C ALA A 174 5.09 -14.72 41.62
N VAL A 175 6.36 -15.06 41.89
CA VAL A 175 7.43 -15.04 40.88
C VAL A 175 7.14 -16.07 39.77
N LEU A 176 6.72 -17.28 40.14
CA LEU A 176 6.42 -18.35 39.19
C LEU A 176 5.17 -18.06 38.35
N GLU A 177 4.15 -17.41 38.92
CA GLU A 177 2.96 -16.97 38.19
C GLU A 177 3.29 -15.92 37.13
N ASN A 178 4.12 -14.92 37.46
CA ASN A 178 4.60 -13.94 36.49
C ASN A 178 5.47 -14.57 35.39
N ALA A 179 6.29 -15.56 35.74
CA ALA A 179 7.05 -16.35 34.78
C ALA A 179 6.12 -17.15 33.85
N ALA A 180 5.01 -17.69 34.36
CA ALA A 180 4.02 -18.40 33.55
C ALA A 180 3.27 -17.50 32.57
N LEU A 181 2.94 -16.25 32.95
CA LEU A 181 2.28 -15.28 32.07
C LEU A 181 3.17 -14.87 30.89
N SER A 182 4.47 -14.77 31.12
CA SER A 182 5.45 -14.41 30.09
C SER A 182 6.02 -15.62 29.34
N ALA A 183 5.74 -16.85 29.80
CA ALA A 183 6.23 -18.07 29.19
C ALA A 183 5.78 -18.19 27.73
N GLY A 184 6.74 -18.46 26.84
CA GLY A 184 6.49 -18.54 25.40
C GLY A 184 6.12 -17.21 24.74
N SER A 185 6.27 -16.08 25.43
CA SER A 185 6.17 -14.75 24.82
C SER A 185 7.54 -14.29 24.32
N GLY A 186 7.59 -13.74 23.11
CA GLY A 186 8.81 -13.19 22.50
C GLY A 186 9.42 -14.05 21.37
N PRO A 187 10.46 -13.54 20.68
CA PRO A 187 11.08 -14.21 19.55
C PRO A 187 11.89 -15.45 19.99
N THR A 188 11.80 -16.54 19.23
CA THR A 188 12.64 -17.73 19.47
C THR A 188 13.95 -17.55 18.71
N ARG A 189 15.09 -17.45 19.42
CA ARG A 189 16.43 -17.44 18.81
C ARG A 189 16.91 -18.86 18.57
N THR A 190 17.42 -19.13 17.38
CA THR A 190 18.04 -20.40 16.98
C THR A 190 19.40 -20.12 16.33
N GLU A 191 20.23 -21.14 16.16
CA GLU A 191 21.52 -21.00 15.43
C GLU A 191 21.32 -20.55 13.98
N GLY A 192 20.19 -20.92 13.38
CA GLY A 192 19.82 -20.55 12.01
C GLY A 192 19.12 -19.19 11.86
N GLY A 193 18.81 -18.49 12.96
CA GLY A 193 18.17 -17.17 12.93
C GLY A 193 17.17 -16.91 14.05
N THR A 194 16.29 -15.93 13.86
CA THR A 194 15.24 -15.57 14.83
C THR A 194 13.85 -15.80 14.25
N ILE A 195 13.02 -16.56 14.95
CA ILE A 195 11.61 -16.77 14.61
C ILE A 195 10.78 -15.74 15.37
N SER A 196 10.19 -14.80 14.64
CA SER A 196 9.25 -13.81 15.18
C SER A 196 7.85 -14.03 14.63
N ARG A 197 6.82 -13.72 15.43
CA ARG A 197 5.41 -13.81 15.04
C ARG A 197 4.85 -12.40 14.85
N VAL A 198 4.19 -12.19 13.70
CA VAL A 198 3.39 -11.00 13.45
C VAL A 198 1.93 -11.44 13.52
N THR A 199 1.19 -10.93 14.49
CA THR A 199 -0.25 -11.14 14.56
C THR A 199 -0.92 -10.11 13.67
N LYS A 200 -1.54 -10.57 12.58
CA LYS A 200 -2.39 -9.74 11.74
C LYS A 200 -3.82 -9.81 12.27
N TRP A 201 -4.40 -8.65 12.56
CA TRP A 201 -5.84 -8.53 12.83
C TRP A 201 -6.56 -8.40 11.49
N ASP A 202 -7.54 -9.26 11.25
CA ASP A 202 -8.36 -9.25 10.05
C ASP A 202 -9.83 -9.06 10.44
N PHE A 203 -10.66 -8.62 9.49
CA PHE A 203 -12.07 -8.37 9.73
C PHE A 203 -12.94 -8.92 8.60
N ARG A 204 -14.21 -9.19 8.92
CA ARG A 204 -15.23 -9.54 7.94
C ARG A 204 -16.46 -8.70 8.20
N ILE A 205 -16.96 -8.04 7.17
CA ILE A 205 -18.22 -7.31 7.25
C ILE A 205 -19.36 -8.33 7.23
N VAL A 206 -20.10 -8.42 8.33
CA VAL A 206 -21.29 -9.28 8.44
C VAL A 206 -22.53 -8.55 7.93
N GLU A 207 -22.69 -7.28 8.28
CA GLU A 207 -23.85 -6.47 7.90
C GLU A 207 -23.43 -5.01 7.69
N ALA A 208 -23.44 -4.56 6.44
CA ALA A 208 -22.95 -3.22 6.07
C ALA A 208 -23.82 -2.09 6.64
N ALA A 209 -25.13 -2.30 6.76
CA ALA A 209 -26.08 -1.28 7.23
C ALA A 209 -25.88 -0.90 8.71
N LYS A 210 -25.26 -1.77 9.52
CA LYS A 210 -24.99 -1.52 10.94
C LYS A 210 -23.63 -0.84 11.18
N ILE A 211 -22.86 -0.55 10.13
CA ILE A 211 -21.57 0.12 10.25
C ILE A 211 -21.78 1.61 10.52
N ASP A 212 -21.33 2.07 11.69
CA ASP A 212 -21.34 3.49 12.02
C ASP A 212 -20.19 4.23 11.31
N LEU A 213 -20.51 4.86 10.18
CA LEU A 213 -19.55 5.61 9.37
C LEU A 213 -18.98 6.84 10.11
N ASN A 214 -19.66 7.35 11.14
CA ASN A 214 -19.17 8.51 11.89
C ASN A 214 -17.92 8.15 12.70
N LYS A 215 -17.85 6.93 13.26
CA LYS A 215 -16.66 6.44 13.97
C LYS A 215 -15.48 6.21 13.03
N LEU A 216 -15.76 5.91 11.76
CA LEU A 216 -14.75 5.71 10.73
C LEU A 216 -14.29 7.01 10.06
N ARG A 217 -14.93 8.14 10.35
CA ARG A 217 -14.65 9.44 9.71
C ARG A 217 -13.18 9.86 9.81
N ALA A 218 -12.51 9.57 10.91
CA ALA A 218 -11.10 9.88 11.11
C ALA A 218 -10.14 9.01 10.27
N HIS A 219 -10.63 7.90 9.73
CA HIS A 219 -9.83 6.95 8.94
C HIS A 219 -10.03 7.11 7.43
N PHE A 220 -11.02 7.90 6.99
CA PHE A 220 -11.20 8.22 5.59
C PHE A 220 -10.29 9.37 5.19
N SER A 221 -9.55 9.20 4.09
CA SER A 221 -8.83 10.32 3.49
C SER A 221 -9.81 11.27 2.81
N ILE A 222 -9.40 12.53 2.63
CA ILE A 222 -10.19 13.50 1.85
C ILE A 222 -10.44 12.98 0.43
N ALA A 223 -9.47 12.28 -0.16
CA ALA A 223 -9.60 11.68 -1.48
C ALA A 223 -10.69 10.60 -1.56
N ASP A 224 -10.86 9.78 -0.50
CA ASP A 224 -11.92 8.77 -0.45
C ASP A 224 -13.30 9.42 -0.33
N ILE A 225 -13.39 10.50 0.46
CA ILE A 225 -14.61 11.30 0.60
C ILE A 225 -14.94 11.96 -0.75
N GLU A 226 -13.98 12.57 -1.42
CA GLU A 226 -14.15 13.14 -2.76
C GLU A 226 -14.60 12.08 -3.78
N LYS A 227 -14.03 10.87 -3.74
CA LYS A 227 -14.42 9.77 -4.62
C LYS A 227 -15.89 9.39 -4.41
N ALA A 228 -16.33 9.32 -3.16
CA ALA A 228 -17.73 9.07 -2.82
C ALA A 228 -18.64 10.23 -3.28
N ILE A 229 -18.24 11.48 -3.07
CA ILE A 229 -18.97 12.66 -3.54
C ILE A 229 -19.10 12.65 -5.07
N ARG A 230 -18.01 12.43 -5.82
CA ARG A 230 -18.04 12.35 -7.29
C ARG A 230 -18.94 11.23 -7.78
N ALA A 231 -18.95 10.08 -7.11
CA ALA A 231 -19.87 8.99 -7.44
C ALA A 231 -21.34 9.39 -7.23
N HIS A 232 -21.65 10.08 -6.12
CA HIS A 232 -22.97 10.64 -5.84
C HIS A 232 -23.40 11.67 -6.88
N VAL A 233 -22.53 12.64 -7.21
CA VAL A 233 -22.78 13.67 -8.23
C VAL A 233 -22.99 13.05 -9.61
N ARG A 234 -22.28 11.97 -9.96
CA ARG A 234 -22.47 11.28 -11.24
C ARG A 234 -23.83 10.59 -11.34
N ALA A 235 -24.28 9.98 -10.25
CA ALA A 235 -25.55 9.26 -10.20
C ALA A 235 -26.75 10.22 -10.15
N ASN A 236 -26.66 11.29 -9.36
CA ASN A 236 -27.79 12.16 -9.05
C ASN A 236 -27.72 13.51 -9.76
N ARG A 237 -26.55 13.95 -10.24
CA ARG A 237 -26.36 15.28 -10.83
C ARG A 237 -26.89 16.36 -9.87
N ASP A 238 -27.78 17.22 -10.34
CA ASP A 238 -28.42 18.29 -9.56
C ASP A 238 -29.78 17.88 -8.95
N THR A 239 -30.18 16.60 -9.02
CA THR A 239 -31.51 16.18 -8.54
C THR A 239 -31.53 15.82 -7.05
N ALA A 240 -30.38 15.56 -6.43
CA ALA A 240 -30.26 15.26 -5.00
C ALA A 240 -29.08 16.03 -4.37
N PRO A 241 -29.32 17.22 -3.79
CA PRO A 241 -28.28 18.03 -3.21
C PRO A 241 -27.65 17.31 -2.01
N LEU A 242 -26.32 17.43 -1.89
CA LEU A 242 -25.56 16.88 -0.77
C LEU A 242 -25.17 18.03 0.16
N ALA A 243 -25.57 17.96 1.43
CA ALA A 243 -25.28 19.03 2.39
C ALA A 243 -23.77 19.28 2.51
N GLY A 244 -23.35 20.52 2.33
CA GLY A 244 -21.95 20.94 2.39
C GLY A 244 -21.16 20.77 1.07
N VAL A 245 -21.80 20.37 -0.03
CA VAL A 245 -21.17 20.28 -1.35
C VAL A 245 -21.99 21.08 -2.37
N GLU A 246 -21.32 21.99 -3.08
CA GLU A 246 -21.92 22.71 -4.20
C GLU A 246 -21.76 21.90 -5.49
N ILE A 247 -22.86 21.67 -6.20
CA ILE A 247 -22.90 20.93 -7.47
C ILE A 247 -23.31 21.90 -8.56
N PHE A 248 -22.47 22.07 -9.59
CA PHE A 248 -22.74 22.97 -10.71
C PHE A 248 -22.30 22.37 -12.05
N PRO A 249 -22.96 22.74 -13.17
CA PRO A 249 -22.55 22.29 -14.49
C PRO A 249 -21.33 23.08 -15.00
N ASP A 250 -20.22 22.40 -15.23
CA ASP A 250 -19.05 22.93 -15.97
C ASP A 250 -19.20 22.58 -17.45
N THR A 251 -19.49 23.59 -18.29
CA THR A 251 -19.66 23.41 -19.74
C THR A 251 -18.38 23.83 -20.47
N LYS A 252 -17.75 22.87 -21.15
CA LYS A 252 -16.56 23.11 -21.97
C LYS A 252 -16.85 22.74 -23.42
N THR A 253 -16.49 23.63 -24.34
CA THR A 253 -16.52 23.33 -25.77
C THR A 253 -15.45 22.29 -26.09
N GLN A 254 -15.85 21.20 -26.75
CA GLN A 254 -14.93 20.17 -27.22
C GLN A 254 -14.98 20.09 -28.74
N PHE A 255 -13.82 20.15 -29.39
CA PHE A 255 -13.69 19.84 -30.80
C PHE A 255 -13.83 18.33 -31.00
N ARG A 256 -14.69 17.91 -31.94
CA ARG A 256 -14.87 16.52 -32.35
C ARG A 256 -14.68 16.43 -33.86
N GLY A 257 -13.73 15.62 -34.32
CA GLY A 257 -13.49 15.34 -35.74
C GLY A 257 -12.49 14.22 -35.93
#